data_AF-A0A511Z9H7-F1
#
_entry.id   AF-A0A511Z9H7-F1
#
_cell.length_a   1.000
_cell.length_b   1.000
_cell.length_c   1.000
_cell.angle_alpha   90.00
_cell.angle_beta   90.00
_cell.angle_gamma   90.00
#
_symmetry.space_group_name_H-M   'P 1'
#
loop_
_entity.id
_entity.type
_entity.pdbx_description
1 polymer ?
#
loop_
_entity_poly.entity_id
_entity_poly.type
_entity_poly.pdbx_seq_one_letter_code
_entity_poly.pdbx_strand_id
1 'polypeptide(L)'
;MENLKGFGKPLPKEYFSGDTFQHFQRIAKDAGYKPHWLKLQHEIFALVQKIDEDSLNEERAELEKRVETVNEKIAEHNKHCPPPMLKGRISLETLDRAKEIWK
;
A
#
# COMPACT_ATOMS: atom_id res chain seq x y z
N MET A 1 3.41 -6.33 -44.67
CA MET A 1 2.07 -6.78 -44.22
C MET A 1 1.45 -5.80 -43.20
N GLU A 2 1.87 -4.52 -43.16
CA GLU A 2 1.66 -3.64 -42.00
C GLU A 2 0.59 -2.55 -42.19
N ASN A 3 -0.40 -2.75 -43.08
CA ASN A 3 -1.46 -1.76 -43.35
C ASN A 3 -2.76 -2.41 -43.83
N LEU A 4 -3.22 -3.46 -43.16
CA LEU A 4 -4.55 -4.03 -43.42
C LEU A 4 -5.62 -3.30 -42.61
N LYS A 5 -6.76 -3.01 -43.25
CA LYS A 5 -7.93 -2.39 -42.61
C LYS A 5 -8.41 -3.29 -41.47
N GLY A 6 -8.18 -2.86 -40.23
CA GLY A 6 -8.48 -3.64 -39.01
C GLY A 6 -7.31 -3.74 -38.03
N PHE A 7 -6.09 -3.39 -38.45
CA PHE A 7 -4.99 -3.23 -37.50
C PHE A 7 -5.13 -1.91 -36.75
N GLY A 8 -5.29 -2.01 -35.42
CA GLY A 8 -5.25 -0.85 -34.53
C GLY A 8 -3.90 -0.14 -34.59
N LYS A 9 -3.82 1.08 -34.04
CA LYS A 9 -2.56 1.80 -33.93
C LYS A 9 -1.58 0.99 -33.07
N PRO A 10 -0.30 0.86 -33.48
CA PRO A 10 0.70 0.21 -32.65
C PRO A 10 0.83 0.95 -31.32
N LEU A 11 0.92 0.20 -30.22
CA LEU A 11 1.17 0.79 -28.91
C LEU A 11 2.54 1.49 -28.91
N PRO A 12 2.69 2.63 -28.20
CA PRO A 12 3.97 3.29 -28.06
C PRO A 12 5.02 2.32 -27.51
N LYS A 13 6.28 2.44 -27.97
CA LYS A 13 7.38 1.58 -27.48
C LYS A 13 7.55 1.68 -25.96
N GLU A 14 7.26 2.84 -25.39
CA GLU A 14 7.25 3.10 -23.94
C GLU A 14 6.16 2.32 -23.19
N TYR A 15 5.15 1.78 -23.86
CA TYR A 15 4.15 0.90 -23.25
C TYR A 15 4.77 -0.44 -22.83
N PHE A 16 5.82 -0.86 -23.54
CA PHE A 16 6.53 -2.10 -23.31
C PHE A 16 7.75 -1.94 -22.37
N SER A 17 8.04 -0.71 -21.93
CA SER A 17 9.13 -0.43 -20.99
C SER A 17 8.57 -0.21 -19.57
N GLY A 18 8.99 -1.06 -18.63
CA GLY A 18 8.58 -1.02 -17.23
C GLY A 18 7.52 -2.07 -16.88
N ASP A 19 7.47 -2.46 -15.61
CA ASP A 19 6.47 -3.41 -15.10
C ASP A 19 5.05 -2.82 -15.15
N THR A 20 4.04 -3.69 -15.25
CA THR A 20 2.61 -3.33 -15.29
C THR A 20 2.20 -2.33 -14.20
N PHE A 21 2.85 -2.40 -13.04
CA PHE A 21 2.60 -1.50 -11.93
C PHE A 21 3.07 -0.06 -12.21
N GLN A 22 4.26 0.14 -12.79
CA GLN A 22 4.73 1.48 -13.16
C GLN A 22 3.80 2.13 -14.18
N HIS A 23 3.24 1.31 -15.08
CA HIS A 23 2.24 1.75 -16.03
C HIS A 23 0.96 2.22 -15.32
N PHE A 24 0.44 1.41 -14.39
CA PHE A 24 -0.74 1.77 -13.60
C PHE A 24 -0.52 3.08 -12.82
N GLN A 25 0.63 3.22 -12.14
CA GLN A 25 0.95 4.44 -11.40
C GLN A 25 0.97 5.68 -12.31
N ARG A 26 1.55 5.56 -13.51
CA ARG A 26 1.58 6.64 -14.49
C ARG A 26 0.17 7.05 -14.92
N ILE A 27 -0.68 6.08 -15.30
CA ILE A 27 -2.06 6.35 -15.75
C ILE A 27 -2.91 6.91 -14.61
N ALA A 28 -2.84 6.32 -13.42
CA ALA A 28 -3.60 6.78 -12.26
C ALA A 28 -3.22 8.23 -11.88
N LYS A 29 -1.93 8.55 -11.92
CA LYS A 29 -1.43 9.91 -11.66
C LYS A 29 -1.90 10.90 -12.73
N ASP A 30 -1.82 10.54 -14.01
CA ASP A 30 -2.26 11.36 -15.14
C ASP A 30 -3.78 11.65 -15.09
N ALA A 31 -4.55 10.67 -14.62
CA ALA A 31 -5.99 10.80 -14.41
C ALA A 31 -6.39 11.49 -13.09
N GLY A 32 -5.43 11.93 -12.27
CA GLY A 32 -5.70 12.53 -10.95
C GLY A 32 -6.29 11.55 -9.92
N TYR A 33 -6.19 10.23 -10.17
CA TYR A 33 -6.74 9.19 -9.32
C TYR A 33 -5.77 8.82 -8.19
N LYS A 34 -6.23 8.92 -6.94
CA LYS A 34 -5.50 8.47 -5.76
C LYS A 34 -6.07 7.11 -5.28
N PRO A 35 -5.29 6.03 -5.31
CA PRO A 35 -5.77 4.73 -4.86
C PRO A 35 -6.15 4.72 -3.37
N HIS A 36 -7.22 3.99 -3.04
CA HIS A 36 -7.72 3.87 -1.67
C HIS A 36 -6.67 3.31 -0.68
N TRP A 37 -5.87 2.33 -1.13
CA TRP A 37 -4.82 1.72 -0.30
C TRP A 37 -3.77 2.71 0.21
N LEU A 38 -3.56 3.84 -0.49
CA LEU A 38 -2.63 4.89 -0.07
C LEU A 38 -3.17 5.69 1.13
N LYS A 39 -4.50 5.86 1.20
CA LYS A 39 -5.15 6.44 2.39
C LYS A 39 -4.98 5.49 3.59
N LEU A 40 -5.24 4.20 3.37
CA LEU A 40 -5.04 3.17 4.40
C LEU A 40 -3.59 3.11 4.88
N GLN A 41 -2.61 3.27 3.97
CA GLN A 41 -1.19 3.31 4.33
C GLN A 41 -0.90 4.43 5.35
N HIS A 42 -1.38 5.65 5.09
CA HIS A 42 -1.20 6.77 6.03
C HIS A 42 -1.95 6.56 7.34
N GLU A 43 -3.16 5.99 7.30
CA GLU A 43 -3.91 5.66 8.52
C GLU A 43 -3.17 4.62 9.38
N ILE A 44 -2.64 3.56 8.75
CA ILE A 44 -1.86 2.52 9.43
C ILE A 44 -0.61 3.14 10.07
N PHE A 45 0.13 3.96 9.32
CA PHE A 45 1.32 4.64 9.84
C PHE A 45 1.02 5.50 11.09
N ALA A 46 -0.04 6.31 11.03
CA ALA A 46 -0.45 7.14 12.17
C ALA A 46 -0.86 6.29 13.39
N LEU A 47 -1.56 5.18 13.18
CA LEU A 47 -1.94 4.27 14.26
C LEU A 47 -0.73 3.58 14.89
N VAL A 48 0.23 3.15 14.07
CA VAL A 48 1.48 2.53 14.55
C VAL A 48 2.28 3.51 15.41
N GLN A 49 2.41 4.77 14.97
CA GLN A 49 3.07 5.80 15.78
C GLN A 49 2.34 6.01 17.10
N LYS A 50 1.01 6.10 17.07
CA LYS A 50 0.22 6.32 18.28
C LYS A 50 0.34 5.18 19.29
N ILE A 51 0.37 3.93 18.82
CA ILE A 51 0.58 2.76 19.69
C ILE A 51 1.98 2.79 20.32
N ASP A 52 3.00 3.21 19.56
CA ASP A 52 4.38 3.36 20.06
C ASP A 52 4.47 4.45 21.15
N GLU A 53 3.81 5.59 20.95
CA GLU A 53 3.74 6.69 21.93
C GLU A 53 2.99 6.28 23.21
N ASP A 54 1.88 5.56 23.06
CA ASP A 54 1.04 5.12 24.18
C ASP A 54 1.64 3.90 24.93
N SER A 55 2.67 3.26 24.37
CA SER A 55 3.28 2.04 24.93
C SER A 55 3.85 2.19 26.35
N LEU A 56 4.13 3.43 26.76
CA LEU A 56 4.65 3.77 28.08
C LEU A 56 3.56 4.00 29.14
N ASN A 57 2.31 4.23 28.73
CA ASN A 57 1.22 4.68 29.61
C ASN A 57 0.02 3.71 29.65
N GLU A 58 -0.14 2.86 28.62
CA GLU A 58 -1.26 1.92 28.53
C GLU A 58 -0.90 0.50 28.97
N GLU A 59 -1.91 -0.24 29.43
CA GLU A 59 -1.78 -1.67 29.71
C GLU A 59 -1.52 -2.46 28.42
N ARG A 60 -0.61 -3.43 28.51
CA ARG A 60 -0.21 -4.29 27.39
C ARG A 60 -1.40 -4.92 26.66
N ALA A 61 -2.40 -5.38 27.40
CA ALA A 61 -3.58 -6.02 26.82
C ALA A 61 -4.38 -5.08 25.90
N GLU A 62 -4.41 -3.78 26.19
CA GLU A 62 -5.12 -2.81 25.35
C GLU A 62 -4.31 -2.47 24.09
N LEU A 63 -2.99 -2.35 24.23
CA LEU A 63 -2.08 -2.18 23.10
C LEU A 63 -2.15 -3.37 22.12
N GLU A 64 -2.27 -4.60 22.63
CA GLU A 64 -2.43 -5.80 21.81
C GLU A 64 -3.73 -5.77 20.99
N LYS A 65 -4.85 -5.32 21.57
CA LYS A 65 -6.11 -5.14 20.81
C LYS A 65 -5.97 -4.09 19.72
N ARG A 66 -5.31 -2.96 20.02
CA ARG A 66 -5.07 -1.90 19.02
C ARG A 66 -4.21 -2.40 17.87
N VAL A 67 -3.18 -3.20 18.16
CA VAL A 67 -2.36 -3.87 17.15
C VAL A 67 -3.18 -4.83 16.28
N GLU A 68 -4.12 -5.56 16.87
CA GLU A 68 -5.04 -6.41 16.10
C GLU A 68 -5.90 -5.59 15.13
N THR A 69 -6.47 -4.48 15.59
CA THR A 69 -7.21 -3.54 14.72
C THR A 69 -6.34 -2.99 13.58
N VAL A 70 -5.07 -2.69 13.86
CA VAL A 70 -4.13 -2.28 12.80
C VAL A 70 -3.90 -3.42 11.81
N ASN A 71 -3.75 -4.66 12.26
CA ASN A 71 -3.57 -5.82 11.39
C ASN A 71 -4.78 -6.09 10.49
N GLU A 72 -6.00 -5.80 10.95
CA GLU A 72 -7.20 -5.83 10.10
C GLU A 72 -7.12 -4.78 8.99
N LYS A 73 -6.69 -3.56 9.31
CA LYS A 73 -6.44 -2.50 8.31
C LYS A 73 -5.33 -2.86 7.33
N ILE A 74 -4.26 -3.52 7.79
CA ILE A 74 -3.20 -4.04 6.92
C ILE A 74 -3.77 -5.07 5.94
N ALA A 75 -4.64 -5.96 6.41
CA ALA A 75 -5.31 -6.93 5.54
C ALA A 75 -6.20 -6.24 4.50
N GLU A 76 -6.91 -5.18 4.87
CA GLU A 76 -7.69 -4.37 3.94
C GLU A 76 -6.80 -3.64 2.91
N HIS A 77 -5.71 -3.02 3.36
CA HIS A 77 -4.71 -2.41 2.48
C HIS A 77 -4.20 -3.44 1.45
N ASN A 78 -3.82 -4.63 1.92
CA ASN A 78 -3.30 -5.71 1.08
C ASN A 78 -4.31 -6.25 0.04
N LYS A 79 -5.63 -6.14 0.28
CA LYS A 79 -6.65 -6.53 -0.71
C LYS A 79 -6.67 -5.62 -1.93
N HIS A 80 -6.30 -4.35 -1.75
CA HIS A 80 -6.35 -3.32 -2.80
C HIS A 80 -4.96 -2.94 -3.33
N CYS A 81 -3.92 -3.37 -2.62
CA CYS A 81 -2.54 -3.07 -2.92
C CYS A 81 -1.95 -4.09 -3.92
N PRO A 82 -1.14 -3.66 -4.90
CA PRO A 82 -0.50 -4.58 -5.83
C PRO A 82 0.49 -5.52 -5.11
N PRO A 83 0.71 -6.74 -5.65
CA PRO A 83 1.55 -7.78 -5.03
C PRO A 83 2.93 -7.34 -4.51
N PRO A 84 3.73 -6.52 -5.22
CA PRO A 84 5.06 -6.11 -4.73
C PRO A 84 5.02 -5.16 -3.52
N MET A 85 3.86 -4.59 -3.20
CA MET A 85 3.70 -3.59 -2.15
C MET A 85 2.96 -4.14 -0.92
N LEU A 86 2.57 -5.41 -0.94
CA LEU A 86 1.93 -6.06 0.20
C LEU A 86 2.84 -6.01 1.43
N LYS A 87 2.24 -5.75 2.59
CA LYS A 87 2.97 -5.64 3.86
C LYS A 87 2.55 -6.74 4.83
N GLY A 88 3.48 -7.14 5.69
CA GLY A 88 3.22 -8.13 6.73
C GLY A 88 2.41 -7.57 7.90
N ARG A 89 1.86 -8.47 8.71
CA ARG A 89 1.27 -8.14 10.01
C ARG A 89 2.35 -7.62 10.97
N ILE A 90 1.90 -6.89 11.98
CA ILE A 90 2.74 -6.30 13.03
C ILE A 90 2.37 -6.89 14.40
N SER A 91 3.30 -6.76 15.33
CA SER A 91 3.18 -7.13 16.75
C SER A 91 3.82 -6.03 17.61
N LEU A 92 3.57 -6.00 18.92
CA LEU A 92 4.21 -5.03 19.82
C LEU A 92 5.75 -5.06 19.73
N GLU A 93 6.33 -6.25 19.57
CA GLU A 93 7.77 -6.47 19.43
C GLU A 93 8.34 -5.93 18.11
N THR A 94 7.50 -5.76 17.09
CA THR A 94 7.90 -5.33 15.75
C THR A 94 7.45 -3.91 15.41
N LEU A 95 6.90 -3.16 16.37
CA LEU A 95 6.41 -1.79 16.16
C LEU A 95 7.49 -0.84 15.62
N ASP A 96 8.72 -0.93 16.14
CA ASP A 96 9.82 -0.09 15.68
C ASP A 96 10.12 -0.30 14.19
N ARG A 97 10.25 -1.57 13.80
CA ARG A 97 10.41 -1.95 12.40
C ARG A 97 9.19 -1.57 11.55
N ALA A 98 7.99 -1.67 12.12
CA ALA A 98 6.76 -1.30 11.43
C ALA A 98 6.74 0.20 11.09
N LYS A 99 7.18 1.09 11.99
CA LYS A 99 7.28 2.54 11.71
C LYS A 99 8.09 2.81 10.43
N GLU A 100 9.23 2.15 10.30
CA GLU A 100 10.10 2.32 9.12
C GLU A 100 9.50 1.74 7.84
N ILE A 101 8.73 0.65 7.93
CA ILE A 101 8.10 0.00 6.78
C ILE A 101 6.91 0.80 6.23
N TRP A 102 6.20 1.50 7.11
CA TRP A 102 4.93 2.20 6.82
C TRP A 102 5.07 3.70 6.59
N LYS A 103 6.26 4.27 6.84
CA LYS A 103 6.65 5.64 6.49
C LYS A 103 6.50 5.91 4.98
#